data_AF-A0A7C6AHN0-F1
#
_entry.id   AF-A0A7C6AHN0-F1
#
_cell.length_a   1.000
_cell.length_b   1.000
_cell.length_c   1.000
_cell.angle_alpha   90.00
_cell.angle_beta   90.00
_cell.angle_gamma   90.00
#
_symmetry.space_group_name_H-M   'P 1'
#
loop_
_entity.id
_entity.type
_entity.pdbx_description
1 polymer ?
#
loop_
_entity_poly.entity_id
_entity_poly.type
_entity_poly.pdbx_seq_one_letter_code
_entity_poly.pdbx_strand_id
1 'polypeptide(L)'
;MSEKKYKSDPLWSILVDVVKILPRFQEHLAYVRDEILPKRPDISAEELSRMLSLPLGEALVILDELREFPCEVEEELSKDLPDPEHERVALGGTFSKLHYGHMRLLLEGFRLGRTVIIGVTTDEFAGRLGKKYIVPPFEARVNGLKSFLQQMGWINRCEILPLHDPYGVTVVDPGLEALITSPFTHYRGIEINEIRSRRGLKPLKIVVCPLVVAWDGRPISSTRIFLGEINEKGEPL
;
A
#
# COMPACT_ATOMS: atom_id res chain seq x y z
N MET A 1 9.35 8.41 18.96
CA MET A 1 10.19 9.57 18.57
C MET A 1 10.95 9.21 17.30
N SER A 2 10.42 9.69 16.16
CA SER A 2 11.03 9.87 14.84
C SER A 2 12.13 8.88 14.41
N GLU A 3 11.71 7.75 13.85
CA GLU A 3 12.53 6.85 13.04
C GLU A 3 13.07 7.49 11.74
N LYS A 4 12.94 8.82 11.55
CA LYS A 4 13.39 9.53 10.34
C LYS A 4 14.11 10.86 10.60
N LYS A 5 14.64 11.11 11.80
CA LYS A 5 15.54 12.29 12.03
C LYS A 5 16.73 12.32 11.07
N TYR A 6 17.18 11.16 10.60
CA TYR A 6 18.26 11.08 9.62
C TYR A 6 17.87 11.63 8.24
N LYS A 7 16.57 11.69 7.87
CA LYS A 7 16.17 12.22 6.55
C LYS A 7 16.46 13.69 6.35
N SER A 8 16.48 14.46 7.44
CA SER A 8 16.88 15.87 7.40
C SER A 8 18.40 16.07 7.32
N ASP A 9 19.18 14.99 7.47
CA ASP A 9 20.63 15.05 7.35
C ASP A 9 21.03 15.15 5.86
N PRO A 10 21.88 16.11 5.46
CA PRO A 10 22.37 16.23 4.08
C PRO A 10 23.06 14.97 3.53
N LEU A 11 23.60 14.11 4.40
CA LEU A 11 24.24 12.85 4.01
C LEU A 11 23.23 11.75 3.64
N TRP A 12 21.94 11.92 3.98
CA TRP A 12 20.92 10.93 3.68
C TRP A 12 20.76 10.66 2.19
N SER A 13 20.69 11.72 1.37
CA SER A 13 20.57 11.56 -0.08
C SER A 13 21.78 10.83 -0.67
N ILE A 14 22.99 11.15 -0.20
CA ILE A 14 24.23 10.49 -0.62
C ILE A 14 24.19 9.00 -0.23
N LEU A 15 23.75 8.67 0.98
CA LEU A 15 23.60 7.28 1.41
C LEU A 15 22.61 6.53 0.53
N VAL A 16 21.44 7.12 0.24
CA VAL A 16 20.42 6.52 -0.63
C VAL A 16 20.99 6.23 -2.02
N ASP A 17 21.68 7.20 -2.62
CA ASP A 17 22.29 7.04 -3.94
C ASP A 17 23.34 5.92 -3.96
N VAL A 18 24.21 5.88 -2.95
CA VAL A 18 25.26 4.84 -2.82
C VAL A 18 24.66 3.47 -2.58
N VAL A 19 23.62 3.36 -1.77
CA VAL A 19 22.98 2.07 -1.48
C VAL A 19 22.23 1.55 -2.71
N LYS A 20 21.52 2.41 -3.44
CA LYS A 20 20.70 2.00 -4.60
C LYS A 20 21.54 1.44 -5.76
N ILE A 21 22.83 1.77 -5.83
CA ILE A 21 23.76 1.21 -6.83
C ILE A 21 24.41 -0.11 -6.41
N LEU A 22 24.20 -0.59 -5.17
CA LEU A 22 24.76 -1.87 -4.74
C LEU A 22 24.19 -3.04 -5.56
N PRO A 23 25.01 -4.01 -5.99
CA PRO A 23 24.58 -5.05 -6.94
C PRO A 23 23.35 -5.87 -6.52
N ARG A 24 23.14 -6.06 -5.21
CA ARG A 24 22.06 -6.89 -4.66
C ARG A 24 20.94 -6.09 -4.00
N PHE A 25 20.98 -4.76 -4.06
CA PHE A 25 20.00 -3.92 -3.36
C PHE A 25 18.57 -4.26 -3.77
N GLN A 26 18.30 -4.43 -5.07
CA GLN A 26 16.96 -4.77 -5.56
C GLN A 26 16.49 -6.15 -5.09
N GLU A 27 17.39 -7.13 -5.00
CA GLU A 27 17.08 -8.46 -4.45
C GLU A 27 16.74 -8.38 -2.96
N HIS A 28 17.54 -7.64 -2.19
CA HIS A 28 17.29 -7.44 -0.76
C HIS A 28 16.00 -6.65 -0.52
N LEU A 29 15.74 -5.59 -1.28
CA LEU A 29 14.51 -4.81 -1.22
C LEU A 29 13.28 -5.70 -1.47
N ALA A 30 13.30 -6.49 -2.54
CA ALA A 30 12.22 -7.42 -2.88
C ALA A 30 12.02 -8.49 -1.79
N TYR A 31 13.11 -9.10 -1.31
CA TYR A 31 13.05 -10.09 -0.23
C TYR A 31 12.48 -9.50 1.07
N VAL A 32 12.89 -8.30 1.45
CA VAL A 32 12.37 -7.64 2.65
C VAL A 32 10.90 -7.30 2.50
N ARG A 33 10.49 -6.80 1.32
CA ARG A 33 9.09 -6.51 1.00
C ARG A 33 8.21 -7.76 1.05
N ASP A 34 8.66 -8.87 0.47
CA ASP A 34 7.82 -10.03 0.20
C ASP A 34 7.87 -11.09 1.31
N GLU A 35 9.00 -11.22 2.00
CA GLU A 35 9.22 -12.28 2.98
C GLU A 35 9.34 -11.80 4.42
N ILE A 36 9.88 -10.59 4.65
CA ILE A 36 10.15 -10.08 5.99
C ILE A 36 9.01 -9.22 6.50
N LEU A 37 8.68 -8.11 5.83
CA LEU A 37 7.68 -7.16 6.30
C LEU A 37 6.28 -7.79 6.52
N PRO A 38 5.81 -8.75 5.69
CA PRO A 38 4.53 -9.40 5.95
C PRO A 38 4.49 -10.18 7.27
N LYS A 39 5.65 -10.64 7.78
CA LYS A 39 5.79 -11.45 8.99
C LYS A 39 6.24 -10.64 10.21
N ARG A 40 7.14 -9.67 10.00
CA ARG A 40 7.73 -8.80 11.03
C ARG A 40 7.66 -7.34 10.56
N PRO A 41 6.46 -6.75 10.55
CA PRO A 41 6.28 -5.43 9.97
C PRO A 41 6.92 -4.30 10.77
N ASP A 42 7.27 -4.53 12.04
CA ASP A 42 7.93 -3.60 12.98
C ASP A 42 9.44 -3.83 13.14
N ILE A 43 10.06 -4.65 12.28
CA ILE A 43 11.52 -4.90 12.34
C ILE A 43 12.31 -3.59 12.26
N SER A 44 13.32 -3.40 13.12
CA SER A 44 14.20 -2.23 13.06
C SER A 44 15.29 -2.39 11.99
N ALA A 45 15.96 -1.31 11.60
CA ALA A 45 17.06 -1.38 10.65
C ALA A 45 18.25 -2.19 11.20
N GLU A 46 18.53 -2.09 12.50
CA GLU A 46 19.58 -2.87 13.18
C GLU A 46 19.24 -4.36 13.22
N GLU A 47 17.98 -4.70 13.49
CA GLU A 47 17.53 -6.09 13.45
C GLU A 47 17.60 -6.66 12.04
N LEU A 48 17.16 -5.90 11.04
CA LEU A 48 17.21 -6.29 9.64
C LEU A 48 18.66 -6.49 9.16
N SER A 49 19.54 -5.53 9.50
CA SER A 49 20.98 -5.60 9.24
C SER A 49 21.59 -6.86 9.82
N ARG A 50 21.31 -7.18 11.09
CA ARG A 50 21.82 -8.40 11.73
C ARG A 50 21.24 -9.67 11.10
N MET A 51 19.96 -9.68 10.78
CA MET A 51 19.26 -10.85 10.23
C MET A 51 19.74 -11.21 8.83
N LEU A 52 20.00 -10.22 7.98
CA LEU A 52 20.41 -10.42 6.59
C LEU A 52 21.92 -10.20 6.36
N SER A 53 22.68 -9.90 7.42
CA SER A 53 24.10 -9.52 7.35
C SER A 53 24.36 -8.36 6.37
N LEU A 54 23.48 -7.35 6.39
CA LEU A 54 23.59 -6.15 5.55
C LEU A 54 24.31 -5.02 6.30
N PRO A 55 25.02 -4.13 5.60
CA PRO A 55 25.40 -2.84 6.17
C PRO A 55 24.17 -2.12 6.74
N LEU A 56 24.31 -1.48 7.91
CA LEU A 56 23.19 -0.77 8.55
C LEU A 56 22.58 0.29 7.63
N GLY A 57 23.41 0.98 6.84
CA GLY A 57 22.95 1.97 5.85
C GLY A 57 22.05 1.35 4.77
N GLU A 58 22.35 0.14 4.31
CA GLU A 58 21.49 -0.56 3.34
C GLU A 58 20.16 -0.95 3.98
N ALA A 59 20.17 -1.48 5.20
CA ALA A 59 18.95 -1.81 5.94
C ALA A 59 18.06 -0.57 6.20
N LEU A 60 18.66 0.58 6.51
CA LEU A 60 17.95 1.85 6.68
C LEU A 60 17.24 2.28 5.39
N VAL A 61 17.95 2.28 4.26
CA VAL A 61 17.38 2.67 2.96
C VAL A 61 16.30 1.68 2.52
N ILE A 62 16.49 0.37 2.72
CA ILE A 62 15.46 -0.63 2.41
C ILE A 62 14.17 -0.33 3.19
N LEU A 63 14.26 -0.12 4.50
CA LEU A 63 13.07 0.16 5.31
C LEU A 63 12.45 1.51 4.97
N ASP A 64 13.26 2.50 4.58
CA ASP A 64 12.73 3.79 4.14
C ASP A 64 11.94 3.69 2.83
N GLU A 65 12.42 2.93 1.85
CA GLU A 65 11.71 2.71 0.58
C GLU A 65 10.40 1.92 0.78
N LEU A 66 10.33 1.09 1.83
CA LEU A 66 9.20 0.21 2.08
C LEU A 66 8.24 0.74 3.16
N ARG A 67 8.58 1.84 3.85
CA ARG A 67 7.75 2.43 4.92
C ARG A 67 7.63 3.94 4.80
N GLU A 68 6.42 4.42 5.00
CA GLU A 68 6.09 5.84 5.08
C GLU A 68 5.40 6.16 6.41
N PHE A 69 5.49 7.41 6.84
CA PHE A 69 4.75 7.94 7.98
C PHE A 69 3.55 8.77 7.51
N PRO A 70 2.50 8.89 8.35
CA PRO A 70 1.31 9.70 8.06
C PRO A 70 1.62 11.10 7.55
N CYS A 71 2.61 11.79 8.13
CA CYS A 71 3.02 13.13 7.70
C CYS A 71 3.56 13.17 6.27
N GLU A 72 4.28 12.13 5.83
CA GLU A 72 4.77 12.02 4.45
C GLU A 72 3.58 11.81 3.49
N VAL A 73 2.60 11.00 3.89
CA VAL A 73 1.37 10.81 3.11
C VAL A 73 0.53 12.09 3.05
N GLU A 74 0.41 12.84 4.14
CA GLU A 74 -0.27 14.15 4.16
C GLU A 74 0.40 15.14 3.20
N GLU A 75 1.74 15.20 3.23
CA GLU A 75 2.49 16.06 2.32
C GLU A 75 2.25 15.67 0.87
N GLU A 76 2.30 14.37 0.53
CA GLU A 76 2.05 13.89 -0.83
C GLU A 76 0.60 14.11 -1.28
N LEU A 77 -0.38 14.00 -0.37
CA LEU A 77 -1.80 14.30 -0.67
C LEU A 77 -2.04 15.78 -0.95
N SER A 78 -1.16 16.67 -0.48
CA SER A 78 -1.26 18.12 -0.71
C SER A 78 -0.70 18.57 -2.06
N LYS A 79 0.04 17.70 -2.75
CA LYS A 79 0.66 17.96 -4.05
C LYS A 79 -0.33 17.70 -5.19
N ASP A 80 -0.16 18.42 -6.29
CA ASP A 80 -0.91 18.15 -7.52
C ASP A 80 -0.55 16.77 -8.07
N LEU A 81 -1.55 16.10 -8.65
CA LEU A 81 -1.33 14.82 -9.30
C LEU A 81 -0.54 15.02 -10.60
N PRO A 82 0.45 14.15 -10.89
CA PRO A 82 1.14 14.17 -12.18
C PRO A 82 0.22 13.69 -13.31
N ASP A 83 0.68 13.85 -14.54
CA ASP A 83 0.03 13.23 -15.69
C ASP A 83 0.04 11.69 -15.54
N PRO A 84 -1.09 11.02 -15.78
CA PRO A 84 -1.20 9.58 -15.57
C PRO A 84 -0.36 8.79 -16.59
N GLU A 85 0.40 7.81 -16.10
CA GLU A 85 1.19 6.88 -16.91
C GLU A 85 0.33 5.78 -17.57
N HIS A 86 -0.84 5.49 -17.00
CA HIS A 86 -1.69 4.37 -17.36
C HIS A 86 -3.14 4.82 -17.62
N GLU A 87 -3.81 4.19 -18.59
CA GLU A 87 -5.22 4.49 -18.86
C GLU A 87 -6.12 4.00 -17.73
N ARG A 88 -5.94 2.74 -17.32
CA ARG A 88 -6.79 2.09 -16.32
C ARG A 88 -5.96 1.30 -15.32
N VAL A 89 -6.12 1.63 -14.05
CA VAL A 89 -5.44 0.95 -12.93
C VAL A 89 -6.45 0.42 -11.94
N ALA A 90 -6.11 -0.67 -11.26
CA ALA A 90 -6.96 -1.27 -10.24
C ALA A 90 -6.28 -1.27 -8.87
N LEU A 91 -7.08 -1.11 -7.82
CA LEU A 91 -6.71 -1.36 -6.44
C LEU A 91 -7.90 -1.97 -5.70
N GLY A 92 -7.66 -2.62 -4.57
CA GLY A 92 -8.71 -3.26 -3.80
C GLY A 92 -8.45 -3.27 -2.31
N GLY A 93 -9.54 -3.28 -1.54
CA GLY A 93 -9.46 -3.30 -0.08
C GLY A 93 -10.82 -3.49 0.57
N THR A 94 -10.80 -3.77 1.87
CA THR A 94 -12.04 -3.78 2.66
C THR A 94 -12.50 -2.35 2.98
N PHE A 95 -11.58 -1.41 3.18
CA PHE A 95 -11.88 -0.02 3.55
C PHE A 95 -12.84 0.08 4.76
N SER A 96 -12.66 -0.79 5.77
CA SER A 96 -13.53 -0.82 6.97
C SER A 96 -13.55 0.51 7.71
N LYS A 97 -12.38 1.13 7.83
CA LYS A 97 -12.20 2.48 8.33
C LYS A 97 -11.08 3.10 7.52
N LEU A 98 -11.33 4.24 6.87
CA LEU A 98 -10.28 4.95 6.14
C LEU A 98 -9.20 5.44 7.09
N HIS A 99 -7.95 5.26 6.68
CA HIS A 99 -6.74 5.60 7.40
C HIS A 99 -5.62 5.85 6.41
N TYR A 100 -4.46 6.38 6.84
CA TYR A 100 -3.40 6.77 5.91
C TYR A 100 -2.88 5.64 5.01
N GLY A 101 -2.85 4.39 5.50
CA GLY A 101 -2.55 3.25 4.64
C GLY A 101 -3.50 3.12 3.41
N HIS A 102 -4.81 3.36 3.58
CA HIS A 102 -5.75 3.39 2.47
C HIS A 102 -5.56 4.63 1.60
N MET A 103 -5.33 5.79 2.21
CA MET A 103 -5.15 7.04 1.48
C MET A 103 -3.91 6.99 0.59
N ARG A 104 -2.80 6.42 1.07
CA ARG A 104 -1.57 6.21 0.31
C ARG A 104 -1.77 5.26 -0.87
N LEU A 105 -2.53 4.19 -0.68
CA LEU A 105 -2.91 3.24 -1.74
C LEU A 105 -3.77 3.92 -2.82
N LEU A 106 -4.77 4.70 -2.41
CA LEU A 106 -5.63 5.47 -3.31
C LEU A 106 -4.81 6.51 -4.08
N LEU A 107 -3.97 7.29 -3.38
CA LEU A 107 -3.09 8.29 -3.97
C LEU A 107 -2.23 7.68 -5.10
N GLU A 108 -1.62 6.52 -4.87
CA GLU A 108 -0.83 5.84 -5.92
C GLU A 108 -1.68 5.51 -7.15
N GLY A 109 -2.91 5.03 -6.94
CA GLY A 109 -3.85 4.77 -8.02
C GLY A 109 -4.13 6.02 -8.86
N PHE A 110 -4.40 7.16 -8.22
CA PHE A 110 -4.72 8.41 -8.92
C PHE A 110 -3.49 9.11 -9.52
N ARG A 111 -2.28 8.89 -8.98
CA ARG A 111 -1.03 9.34 -9.61
C ARG A 111 -0.77 8.60 -10.92
N LEU A 112 -0.98 7.28 -10.93
CA LEU A 112 -0.62 6.43 -12.06
C LEU A 112 -1.72 6.31 -13.11
N GLY A 113 -2.98 6.26 -12.71
CA GLY A 113 -4.09 5.91 -13.60
C GLY A 113 -5.00 7.07 -13.95
N ARG A 114 -5.32 7.26 -15.23
CA ARG A 114 -6.34 8.21 -15.68
C ARG A 114 -7.70 7.85 -15.08
N THR A 115 -8.06 6.57 -15.12
CA THR A 115 -9.22 5.99 -14.43
C THR A 115 -8.78 4.91 -13.43
N VAL A 116 -9.33 4.96 -12.22
CA VAL A 116 -9.01 4.04 -11.12
C VAL A 116 -10.22 3.15 -10.80
N ILE A 117 -10.07 1.84 -10.94
CA ILE A 117 -11.03 0.86 -10.44
C ILE A 117 -10.71 0.58 -8.97
N ILE A 118 -11.68 0.82 -8.09
CA ILE A 118 -11.55 0.58 -6.65
C ILE A 118 -12.48 -0.56 -6.25
N GLY A 119 -11.90 -1.74 -6.04
CA GLY A 119 -12.61 -2.91 -5.54
C GLY A 119 -12.84 -2.83 -4.03
N VAL A 120 -14.10 -2.85 -3.60
CA VAL A 120 -14.49 -2.84 -2.18
C VAL A 120 -15.09 -4.19 -1.83
N THR A 121 -14.50 -4.92 -0.87
CA THR A 121 -14.99 -6.26 -0.49
C THR A 121 -16.48 -6.22 -0.13
N THR A 122 -17.29 -7.15 -0.61
CA THR A 122 -18.67 -7.31 -0.12
C THR A 122 -18.70 -7.75 1.34
N ASP A 123 -19.85 -7.68 1.99
CA ASP A 123 -19.97 -8.11 3.38
C ASP A 123 -19.76 -9.62 3.53
N GLU A 124 -20.24 -10.41 2.57
CA GLU A 124 -19.98 -11.84 2.49
C GLU A 124 -18.49 -12.14 2.36
N PHE A 125 -17.79 -11.46 1.44
CA PHE A 125 -16.37 -11.69 1.25
C PHE A 125 -15.56 -11.22 2.47
N ALA A 126 -15.88 -10.05 3.03
CA ALA A 126 -15.24 -9.53 4.23
C ALA A 126 -15.41 -10.47 5.44
N GLY A 127 -16.57 -11.11 5.59
CA GLY A 127 -16.83 -12.11 6.63
C GLY A 127 -15.94 -13.35 6.53
N ARG A 128 -15.50 -13.72 5.33
CA ARG A 128 -14.58 -14.85 5.09
C ARG A 128 -13.12 -14.53 5.37
N LEU A 129 -12.76 -13.25 5.52
CA LEU A 129 -11.37 -12.80 5.72
C LEU A 129 -10.87 -12.92 7.17
N GLY A 130 -11.69 -13.43 8.10
CA GLY A 130 -11.25 -13.69 9.48
C GLY A 130 -10.80 -12.44 10.26
N LYS A 131 -11.44 -11.29 10.00
CA LYS A 131 -11.11 -10.02 10.67
C LYS A 131 -11.40 -10.12 12.17
N LYS A 132 -10.50 -9.58 13.00
CA LYS A 132 -10.62 -9.55 14.48
C LYS A 132 -11.61 -8.50 15.01
N TYR A 133 -12.43 -7.93 14.14
CA TYR A 133 -13.38 -6.86 14.45
C TYR A 133 -14.62 -7.00 13.55
N ILE A 134 -15.73 -6.40 13.96
CA ILE A 134 -16.95 -6.36 13.17
C ILE A 134 -16.75 -5.40 12.01
N VAL A 135 -16.70 -5.93 10.79
CA VAL A 135 -16.56 -5.11 9.58
C VAL A 135 -17.84 -4.30 9.36
N PRO A 136 -17.75 -2.97 9.16
CA PRO A 136 -18.93 -2.16 8.85
C PRO A 136 -19.60 -2.62 7.54
N PRO A 137 -20.92 -2.42 7.37
CA PRO A 137 -21.64 -2.82 6.15
C PRO A 137 -21.05 -2.21 4.88
N PHE A 138 -21.22 -2.88 3.75
CA PHE A 138 -20.67 -2.49 2.46
C PHE A 138 -21.02 -1.04 2.10
N GLU A 139 -22.29 -0.66 2.23
CA GLU A 139 -22.75 0.69 1.95
C GLU A 139 -22.06 1.75 2.83
N ALA A 140 -21.86 1.46 4.12
CA ALA A 140 -21.18 2.39 5.02
C ALA A 140 -19.72 2.60 4.60
N ARG A 141 -19.03 1.53 4.19
CA ARG A 141 -17.64 1.59 3.71
C ARG A 141 -17.53 2.32 2.38
N VAL A 142 -18.43 2.04 1.43
CA VAL A 142 -18.50 2.73 0.14
C VAL A 142 -18.82 4.21 0.33
N ASN A 143 -19.72 4.57 1.23
CA ASN A 143 -20.05 5.97 1.51
C ASN A 143 -18.86 6.72 2.11
N GLY A 144 -18.16 6.13 3.09
CA GLY A 144 -16.94 6.71 3.64
C GLY A 144 -15.85 6.91 2.57
N LEU A 145 -15.68 5.93 1.67
CA LEU A 145 -14.78 6.02 0.52
C LEU A 145 -15.19 7.14 -0.44
N LYS A 146 -16.46 7.22 -0.82
CA LYS A 146 -16.99 8.26 -1.71
C LYS A 146 -16.78 9.66 -1.13
N SER A 147 -17.05 9.87 0.15
CA SER A 147 -16.82 11.16 0.81
C SER A 147 -15.36 11.59 0.74
N PHE A 148 -14.42 10.68 1.00
CA PHE A 148 -12.99 10.97 0.84
C PHE A 148 -12.62 11.30 -0.61
N LEU A 149 -13.06 10.50 -1.57
CA LEU A 149 -12.79 10.73 -2.99
C LEU A 149 -13.39 12.04 -3.51
N GLN A 150 -14.54 12.45 -2.99
CA GLN A 150 -15.15 13.75 -3.28
C GLN A 150 -14.32 14.89 -2.71
N GLN A 151 -13.88 14.78 -1.45
CA GLN A 151 -13.01 15.78 -0.82
C GLN A 151 -11.71 15.99 -1.60
N MET A 152 -11.13 14.93 -2.15
CA MET A 152 -9.91 15.00 -2.97
C MET A 152 -10.17 15.44 -4.42
N GLY A 153 -11.43 15.59 -4.85
CA GLY A 153 -11.78 15.88 -6.25
C GLY A 153 -11.54 14.71 -7.21
N TRP A 154 -11.37 13.49 -6.70
CA TRP A 154 -11.00 12.30 -7.46
C TRP A 154 -12.19 11.44 -7.91
N ILE A 155 -13.39 11.72 -7.38
CA ILE A 155 -14.59 10.89 -7.59
C ILE A 155 -14.91 10.65 -9.08
N ASN A 156 -14.66 11.62 -9.95
CA ASN A 156 -14.96 11.52 -11.39
C ASN A 156 -13.93 10.70 -12.18
N ARG A 157 -12.80 10.33 -11.55
CA ARG A 157 -11.74 9.52 -12.14
C ARG A 157 -11.76 8.06 -11.64
N CYS A 158 -12.86 7.62 -11.03
CA CYS A 158 -12.91 6.28 -10.45
C CYS A 158 -14.23 5.55 -10.63
N GLU A 159 -14.13 4.22 -10.56
CA GLU A 159 -15.25 3.30 -10.52
C GLU A 159 -15.12 2.46 -9.26
N ILE A 160 -16.13 2.54 -8.37
CA ILE A 160 -16.17 1.71 -7.16
C ILE A 160 -16.99 0.46 -7.47
N LEU A 161 -16.36 -0.71 -7.37
CA LEU A 161 -16.98 -1.99 -7.70
C LEU A 161 -16.99 -2.93 -6.47
N PRO A 162 -18.07 -3.71 -6.28
CA PRO A 162 -18.07 -4.74 -5.25
C PRO A 162 -17.07 -5.86 -5.60
N LEU A 163 -16.32 -6.28 -4.60
CA LEU A 163 -15.32 -7.34 -4.71
C LEU A 163 -15.83 -8.58 -3.96
N HIS A 164 -16.20 -9.62 -4.73
CA HIS A 164 -16.78 -10.86 -4.21
C HIS A 164 -15.73 -11.95 -3.92
N ASP A 165 -14.54 -11.81 -4.50
CA ASP A 165 -13.43 -12.75 -4.40
C ASP A 165 -12.08 -11.97 -4.47
N PRO A 166 -10.92 -12.62 -4.22
CA PRO A 166 -9.62 -11.93 -4.23
C PRO A 166 -9.19 -11.30 -5.55
N TYR A 167 -9.82 -11.64 -6.68
CA TYR A 167 -9.38 -11.25 -8.02
C TYR A 167 -10.27 -10.15 -8.60
N GLY A 168 -11.59 -10.27 -8.48
CA GLY A 168 -12.56 -9.34 -9.06
C GLY A 168 -12.35 -9.13 -10.56
N VAL A 169 -12.47 -7.88 -11.01
CA VAL A 169 -12.36 -7.54 -12.45
C VAL A 169 -10.93 -7.68 -13.01
N THR A 170 -9.92 -7.82 -12.15
CA THR A 170 -8.51 -7.83 -12.57
C THR A 170 -8.13 -9.03 -13.44
N VAL A 171 -8.92 -10.12 -13.41
CA VAL A 171 -8.68 -11.34 -14.20
C VAL A 171 -9.59 -11.47 -15.42
N VAL A 172 -10.40 -10.44 -15.71
CA VAL A 172 -11.35 -10.42 -16.84
C VAL A 172 -11.26 -9.17 -17.69
N ASP A 173 -10.86 -8.03 -17.13
CA ASP A 173 -10.76 -6.77 -17.88
C ASP A 173 -9.44 -6.70 -18.69
N PRO A 174 -9.52 -6.69 -20.04
CA PRO A 174 -8.34 -6.57 -20.89
C PRO A 174 -7.74 -5.16 -20.92
N GLY A 175 -8.51 -4.13 -20.55
CA GLY A 175 -8.08 -2.73 -20.55
C GLY A 175 -7.30 -2.31 -19.31
N LEU A 176 -7.21 -3.17 -18.28
CA LEU A 176 -6.37 -2.91 -17.12
C LEU A 176 -4.89 -3.02 -17.44
N GLU A 177 -4.12 -2.03 -17.01
CA GLU A 177 -2.69 -1.92 -17.29
C GLU A 177 -1.82 -2.09 -16.04
N ALA A 178 -2.30 -1.65 -14.89
CA ALA A 178 -1.58 -1.76 -13.62
C ALA A 178 -2.49 -2.18 -12.45
N LEU A 179 -1.87 -2.84 -11.47
CA LEU A 179 -2.49 -3.23 -10.21
C LEU A 179 -1.67 -2.63 -9.05
N ILE A 180 -2.32 -1.82 -8.23
CA ILE A 180 -1.72 -1.26 -7.03
C ILE A 180 -2.00 -2.19 -5.86
N THR A 181 -0.95 -2.56 -5.15
CA THR A 181 -0.99 -3.47 -4.01
C THR A 181 -0.25 -2.89 -2.81
N SER A 182 -0.47 -3.48 -1.65
CA SER A 182 0.40 -3.30 -0.48
C SER A 182 1.40 -4.45 -0.43
N PRO A 183 2.47 -4.38 0.38
CA PRO A 183 3.38 -5.51 0.57
C PRO A 183 2.65 -6.77 1.07
N PHE A 184 1.57 -6.61 1.84
CA PHE A 184 0.71 -7.73 2.27
C PHE A 184 -0.10 -8.39 1.14
N THR A 185 -0.26 -7.71 0.00
CA THR A 185 -1.09 -8.19 -1.12
C THR A 185 -0.31 -8.32 -2.43
N HIS A 186 1.02 -8.14 -2.41
CA HIS A 186 1.86 -8.30 -3.59
C HIS A 186 1.73 -9.70 -4.21
N TYR A 187 1.74 -10.75 -3.38
CA TYR A 187 1.57 -12.14 -3.84
C TYR A 187 0.26 -12.35 -4.63
N ARG A 188 -0.82 -11.63 -4.27
CA ARG A 188 -2.09 -11.68 -5.02
C ARG A 188 -1.95 -11.08 -6.40
N GLY A 189 -1.13 -10.05 -6.58
CA GLY A 189 -0.81 -9.50 -7.89
C GLY A 189 -0.12 -10.52 -8.79
N ILE A 190 0.81 -11.31 -8.22
CA ILE A 190 1.49 -12.40 -8.93
C ILE A 190 0.46 -13.46 -9.36
N GLU A 191 -0.39 -13.94 -8.43
CA GLU A 191 -1.48 -14.88 -8.75
C GLU A 191 -2.43 -14.36 -9.84
N ILE A 192 -2.81 -13.08 -9.77
CA ILE A 192 -3.65 -12.43 -10.78
C ILE A 192 -2.97 -12.51 -12.16
N ASN A 193 -1.68 -12.21 -12.24
CA ASN A 193 -0.94 -12.26 -13.51
C ASN A 193 -0.83 -13.68 -14.07
N GLU A 194 -0.69 -14.70 -13.22
CA GLU A 194 -0.76 -16.09 -13.67
C GLU A 194 -2.13 -16.43 -14.27
N ILE A 195 -3.22 -16.03 -13.61
CA ILE A 195 -4.58 -16.26 -14.10
C ILE A 195 -4.81 -15.51 -15.42
N ARG A 196 -4.35 -14.25 -15.51
CA ARG A 196 -4.41 -13.45 -16.74
C ARG A 196 -3.68 -14.12 -17.88
N SER A 197 -2.46 -14.61 -17.66
CA SER A 197 -1.67 -15.33 -18.66
C SER A 197 -2.40 -16.58 -19.15
N ARG A 198 -2.96 -17.40 -18.25
CA ARG A 198 -3.77 -18.58 -18.61
C ARG A 198 -5.03 -18.23 -19.41
N ARG A 199 -5.54 -17.00 -19.28
CA ARG A 199 -6.71 -16.48 -20.01
C ARG A 199 -6.36 -15.66 -21.26
N GLY A 200 -5.08 -15.58 -21.63
CA GLY A 200 -4.63 -14.82 -22.80
C GLY A 200 -4.67 -13.29 -22.60
N LEU A 201 -4.73 -12.81 -21.36
CA LEU A 201 -4.69 -11.40 -21.01
C LEU A 201 -3.25 -10.93 -20.76
N LYS A 202 -2.94 -9.68 -21.13
CA LYS A 202 -1.64 -9.06 -20.85
C LYS A 202 -1.40 -8.97 -19.33
N PRO A 203 -0.21 -9.35 -18.82
CA PRO A 203 0.13 -9.14 -17.42
C PRO A 203 0.03 -7.65 -17.03
N LEU A 204 -0.46 -7.40 -15.82
CA LEU A 204 -0.52 -6.07 -15.20
C LEU A 204 0.86 -5.69 -14.66
N LYS A 205 1.22 -4.40 -14.78
CA LYS A 205 2.31 -3.81 -13.98
C LYS A 205 1.87 -3.81 -12.52
N ILE A 206 2.54 -4.60 -11.68
CA ILE A 206 2.24 -4.61 -10.24
C ILE A 206 3.05 -3.50 -9.59
N VAL A 207 2.36 -2.56 -8.95
CA VAL A 207 2.97 -1.48 -8.16
C VAL A 207 2.70 -1.76 -6.69
N VAL A 208 3.73 -1.75 -5.86
CA VAL A 208 3.59 -2.00 -4.42
C VAL A 208 3.82 -0.70 -3.68
N CYS A 209 2.80 -0.20 -2.99
CA CYS A 209 2.91 0.99 -2.15
C CYS A 209 3.73 0.68 -0.89
N PRO A 210 4.49 1.65 -0.35
CA PRO A 210 5.07 1.53 0.99
C PRO A 210 4.01 1.29 2.07
N LEU A 211 4.40 0.63 3.16
CA LEU A 211 3.56 0.49 4.36
C LEU A 211 3.53 1.80 5.12
N VAL A 212 2.34 2.34 5.35
CA VAL A 212 2.20 3.47 6.27
C VAL A 212 2.23 2.95 7.71
N VAL A 213 3.22 3.37 8.49
CA VAL A 213 3.43 2.94 9.88
C VAL A 213 2.98 3.98 10.90
N ALA A 214 2.48 3.51 12.03
CA ALA A 214 2.05 4.32 13.16
C ALA A 214 3.25 4.80 14.00
N TRP A 215 2.97 5.54 15.07
CA TRP A 215 3.98 6.08 16.00
C TRP A 215 4.94 5.01 16.59
N ASP A 216 4.49 3.76 16.64
CA ASP A 216 5.20 2.61 17.21
C ASP A 216 5.92 1.75 16.15
N GLY A 217 6.00 2.22 14.90
CA GLY A 217 6.68 1.52 13.80
C GLY A 217 5.88 0.36 13.21
N ARG A 218 4.70 0.04 13.76
CA ARG A 218 3.80 -0.99 13.23
C ARG A 218 2.85 -0.39 12.18
N PRO A 219 2.47 -1.14 11.13
CA PRO A 219 1.56 -0.66 10.11
C PRO A 219 0.22 -0.18 10.67
N ILE A 220 -0.31 0.89 10.09
CA ILE A 220 -1.66 1.33 10.35
C ILE A 220 -2.62 0.36 9.68
N SER A 221 -3.58 -0.17 10.43
CA SER A 221 -4.60 -1.07 9.91
C SER A 221 -5.93 -0.87 10.62
N SER A 222 -7.02 -1.18 9.91
CA SER A 222 -8.36 -1.16 10.50
C SER A 222 -8.46 -2.02 11.77
N THR A 223 -7.78 -3.16 11.84
CA THR A 223 -7.78 -4.01 13.04
C THR A 223 -7.30 -3.23 14.26
N ARG A 224 -6.16 -2.54 14.16
CA ARG A 224 -5.58 -1.79 15.28
C ARG A 224 -6.47 -0.61 15.69
N ILE A 225 -7.12 0.03 14.71
CA ILE A 225 -8.05 1.13 14.97
C ILE A 225 -9.30 0.64 15.72
N PHE A 226 -9.92 -0.45 15.28
CA PHE A 226 -11.10 -1.02 15.95
C PHE A 226 -10.79 -1.62 17.32
N LEU A 227 -9.56 -2.10 17.54
CA LEU A 227 -9.11 -2.58 18.85
C LEU A 227 -8.68 -1.44 19.79
N GLY A 228 -8.70 -0.18 19.33
CA GLY A 228 -8.36 0.98 20.13
C GLY A 228 -6.86 1.12 20.41
N GLU A 229 -5.99 0.53 19.58
CA GLU A 229 -4.54 0.65 19.74
C GLU A 229 -4.02 1.99 19.21
N ILE A 230 -4.64 2.51 18.15
CA ILE A 230 -4.28 3.75 17.45
C ILE A 230 -5.52 4.42 16.85
N ASN A 231 -5.46 5.73 16.60
CA ASN A 231 -6.43 6.41 15.75
C ASN A 231 -6.15 6.19 14.25
N GLU A 232 -6.98 6.78 13.37
CA GLU A 232 -6.85 6.70 11.91
C GLU A 232 -5.56 7.33 11.38
N LYS A 233 -4.95 8.21 12.18
CA LYS A 233 -3.66 8.85 11.94
C LYS A 233 -2.46 8.04 12.40
N GLY A 234 -2.68 6.90 13.07
CA GLY A 234 -1.58 6.12 13.63
C GLY A 234 -0.97 6.73 14.88
N GLU A 235 -1.70 7.59 15.58
CA GLU A 235 -1.35 8.14 16.90
C GLU A 235 -2.00 7.30 18.01
N PRO A 236 -1.48 7.30 19.24
CA PRO A 236 -2.15 6.65 20.36
C PRO A 236 -3.50 7.31 20.67
N LEU A 237 -4.46 6.52 21.15
CA LEU A 237 -5.76 7.00 21.65
C LEU A 237 -5.68 7.46 23.12
#